data_AF-A0A0F9HT80-F1
#
_entry.id   AF-A0A0F9HT80-F1
#
_cell.length_a   1.000
_cell.length_b   1.000
_cell.length_c   1.000
_cell.angle_alpha   90.00
_cell.angle_beta   90.00
_cell.angle_gamma   90.00
#
_symmetry.space_group_name_H-M   'P 1'
#
loop_
_entity.id
_entity.type
_entity.pdbx_description
1 polymer ?
#
loop_
_entity_poly.entity_id
_entity_poly.type
_entity_poly.pdbx_seq_one_letter_code
_entity_poly.pdbx_strand_id
1 'polypeptide(L)' 'MRLPNPLAAYCRWAFRRRYRMAGIDVELAERLNEIGRKGNRAGIDAAMLTAELILRGYRGEALVMEMRRRIEAKWGLDNG' A
#
# COMPACT_ATOMS: atom_id res chain seq x y z
N MET A 1 -8.94 -21.99 17.99
CA MET A 1 -9.04 -21.29 16.69
C MET A 1 -9.42 -19.84 16.94
N ARG A 2 -8.58 -18.86 16.59
CA ARG A 2 -8.93 -17.43 16.71
C ARG A 2 -9.72 -17.06 15.45
N LEU A 3 -11.04 -16.93 15.57
CA LEU A 3 -11.89 -16.55 14.44
C LEU A 3 -11.40 -15.21 13.87
N PRO A 4 -11.32 -15.05 12.54
CA PRO A 4 -10.95 -13.78 11.95
C PRO A 4 -11.95 -12.71 12.40
N ASN A 5 -11.43 -11.57 12.83
CA ASN A 5 -12.25 -10.45 13.27
C ASN A 5 -13.26 -10.09 12.15
N PRO A 6 -14.58 -10.21 12.39
CA PRO A 6 -15.60 -10.02 11.36
C PRO A 6 -15.55 -8.62 10.75
N LEU A 7 -15.16 -7.61 11.53
CA LEU A 7 -14.95 -6.25 11.03
C LEU A 7 -13.78 -6.18 10.03
N ALA A 8 -12.67 -6.87 10.31
CA ALA A 8 -11.52 -6.88 9.41
C ALA A 8 -11.84 -7.59 8.08
N ALA A 9 -12.64 -8.67 8.14
CA ALA A 9 -13.13 -9.37 6.95
C ALA A 9 -14.05 -8.47 6.12
N TYR A 10 -14.99 -7.77 6.77
CA TYR A 10 -15.88 -6.82 6.11
C TYR A 10 -15.10 -5.66 5.46
N CYS A 11 -14.15 -5.05 6.17
CA CYS A 11 -13.32 -3.97 5.63
C CYS A 11 -12.52 -4.43 4.39
N ARG A 12 -11.97 -5.65 4.41
CA ARG A 12 -11.28 -6.23 3.25
C ARG A 12 -12.23 -6.43 2.07
N TRP A 13 -13.42 -7.00 2.32
CA TRP A 13 -14.43 -7.17 1.28
C TRP A 13 -14.87 -5.82 0.66
N ALA A 14 -15.14 -4.82 1.50
CA ALA A 14 -15.55 -3.49 1.06
C ALA A 14 -14.46 -2.80 0.23
N PHE A 15 -13.19 -2.92 0.64
CA PHE A 15 -12.03 -2.45 -0.13
C PHE A 15 -12.00 -3.09 -1.51
N ARG A 16 -11.99 -4.43 -1.58
CA ARG A 16 -11.91 -5.16 -2.86
C ARG A 16 -13.09 -4.84 -3.77
N ARG A 17 -14.31 -4.73 -3.22
CA ARG A 17 -15.51 -4.35 -3.97
C ARG A 17 -15.37 -2.96 -4.59
N ARG A 18 -14.89 -1.97 -3.83
CA ARG A 18 -14.70 -0.60 -4.32
C ARG A 18 -13.75 -0.53 -5.51
N TYR A 19 -12.57 -1.14 -5.41
CA TYR A 19 -11.58 -1.12 -6.49
C TYR A 19 -12.03 -1.92 -7.71
N ARG A 20 -12.70 -3.06 -7.50
CA ARG A 20 -13.31 -3.82 -8.59
C ARG A 20 -14.35 -3.00 -9.37
N MET A 21 -15.24 -2.30 -8.67
CA MET A 21 -16.25 -1.43 -9.32
C MET A 21 -15.62 -0.25 -10.05
N ALA A 22 -14.43 0.20 -9.62
CA ALA A 22 -13.67 1.25 -10.29
C ALA A 22 -12.83 0.73 -11.49
N GLY A 23 -12.87 -0.58 -11.81
CA GLY A 23 -12.05 -1.17 -12.86
C GLY A 23 -10.55 -1.19 -12.56
N ILE A 24 -10.18 -1.03 -11.28
CA ILE A 24 -8.79 -1.02 -10.83
C ILE A 24 -8.39 -2.44 -10.44
N ASP A 25 -7.15 -2.81 -10.77
CA ASP A 25 -6.54 -4.06 -10.31
C ASP A 25 -6.55 -4.13 -8.77
N VAL A 26 -7.30 -5.10 -8.25
CA VAL A 26 -7.53 -5.27 -6.81
C VAL A 26 -6.27 -5.77 -6.11
N GLU A 27 -5.47 -6.62 -6.74
CA GLU A 27 -4.23 -7.13 -6.13
C GLU A 27 -3.18 -6.03 -6.04
N LEU A 28 -3.05 -5.22 -7.08
CA LEU A 28 -2.19 -4.05 -7.09
C LEU A 28 -2.59 -3.07 -5.98
N ALA A 29 -3.90 -2.80 -5.84
CA ALA A 29 -4.42 -1.92 -4.79
C ALA A 29 -4.17 -2.49 -3.38
N GLU A 30 -4.33 -3.80 -3.17
CA GLU A 30 -4.04 -4.45 -1.89
C GLU A 30 -2.55 -4.33 -1.53
N ARG A 31 -1.64 -4.49 -2.51
CA ARG A 31 -0.19 -4.35 -2.32
C ARG A 31 0.20 -2.90 -1.99
N LEU A 32 -0.32 -1.92 -2.74
CA LEU A 32 -0.10 -0.49 -2.44
C LEU A 32 -0.60 -0.14 -1.05
N ASN A 33 -1.77 -0.64 -0.65
CA ASN A 33 -2.32 -0.40 0.68
C ASN A 33 -1.47 -1.05 1.80
N GLU A 34 -0.92 -2.24 1.58
CA GLU A 34 0.00 -2.87 2.52
C GLU A 34 1.29 -2.06 2.70
N ILE A 35 1.91 -1.66 1.58
CA ILE A 35 3.12 -0.85 1.57
C ILE A 35 2.86 0.51 2.21
N GLY A 36 1.74 1.17 1.87
CA GLY A 36 1.38 2.45 2.47
C GLY A 36 1.20 2.38 3.98
N ARG A 37 0.60 1.30 4.51
CA ARG A 37 0.51 1.08 5.96
C ARG A 37 1.88 0.88 6.61
N LYS A 38 2.80 0.19 5.95
CA LYS A 38 4.20 0.05 6.42
C LYS A 38 4.89 1.41 6.42
N GLY A 39 4.77 2.18 5.33
CA GLY A 39 5.31 3.54 5.23
C GLY A 39 4.79 4.48 6.31
N ASN A 40 3.48 4.50 6.56
CA ASN A 40 2.89 5.34 7.60
C ASN A 40 3.41 4.98 9.01
N ARG A 41 3.64 3.69 9.30
CA ARG A 41 4.28 3.26 10.56
C ARG A 41 5.74 3.70 10.66
N ALA A 42 6.41 3.89 9.52
CA ALA A 42 7.79 4.36 9.39
C ALA A 42 7.92 5.89 9.44
N GLY A 43 6.82 6.62 9.70
CA GLY A 43 6.80 8.08 9.58
C GLY A 43 7.03 8.58 8.15
N ILE A 44 6.68 7.78 7.15
CA ILE A 44 6.68 8.17 5.73
C ILE A 44 5.24 8.44 5.34
N ASP A 45 4.97 9.64 4.84
CA ASP A 45 3.70 9.93 4.19
C ASP A 45 3.62 9.14 2.88
N ALA A 46 2.97 7.98 2.94
CA ALA A 46 2.83 7.11 1.79
C ALA A 46 2.00 7.73 0.67
N ALA A 47 1.05 8.63 0.98
CA ALA A 47 0.23 9.29 -0.03
C ALA A 47 1.08 10.29 -0.82
N MET A 48 1.86 11.12 -0.12
CA MET A 48 2.80 12.05 -0.75
C MET A 48 3.85 11.31 -1.58
N LEU A 49 4.40 10.21 -1.06
CA LEU A 49 5.35 9.37 -1.79
C LEU A 49 4.73 8.77 -3.06
N THR A 50 3.49 8.27 -2.97
CA THR A 50 2.78 7.72 -4.13
C THR A 50 2.57 8.78 -5.20
N ALA A 51 2.13 9.99 -4.79
CA ALA A 51 1.92 11.11 -5.70
C ALA A 51 3.21 11.54 -6.40
N GLU A 52 4.32 11.67 -5.65
CA GLU A 52 5.64 11.99 -6.20
C GLU A 52 6.06 10.98 -7.29
N LEU A 53 5.94 9.69 -7.00
CA LEU A 53 6.33 8.64 -7.94
C LEU A 53 5.44 8.60 -9.18
N ILE A 54 4.15 8.86 -9.01
CA ILE A 54 3.21 9.01 -10.14
C ILE A 54 3.61 10.20 -11.02
N LEU A 55 3.98 11.33 -10.44
CA LEU A 55 4.45 12.51 -11.20
C LEU A 55 5.78 12.22 -11.93
N ARG A 56 6.62 11.35 -11.39
CA ARG A 56 7.84 10.85 -12.04
C ARG A 56 7.59 9.76 -13.10
N GLY A 57 6.34 9.40 -13.37
CA GLY A 57 5.97 8.44 -14.40
C GLY A 57 5.90 6.98 -13.95
N TYR A 58 6.12 6.67 -12.67
CA TYR A 58 5.96 5.30 -12.17
C TYR A 58 4.49 4.87 -12.22
N ARG A 59 4.23 3.64 -12.66
CA ARG A 59 2.89 3.05 -12.80
C ARG A 59 2.93 1.57 -12.44
N GLY A 60 1.77 1.00 -12.09
CA GLY A 60 1.61 -0.45 -11.88
C GLY A 60 2.66 -1.03 -10.93
N GLU A 61 3.28 -2.13 -11.36
CA GLU A 61 4.33 -2.82 -10.61
C GLU A 61 5.55 -1.96 -10.29
N ALA A 62 5.97 -1.10 -11.22
CA ALA A 62 7.13 -0.23 -11.01
C ALA A 62 6.91 0.74 -9.85
N LEU A 63 5.68 1.27 -9.72
CA LEU A 63 5.29 2.11 -8.59
C LEU A 63 5.36 1.34 -7.26
N VAL A 64 4.82 0.13 -7.24
CA VAL A 64 4.81 -0.74 -6.05
C VAL A 64 6.24 -1.07 -5.59
N MET A 65 7.10 -1.45 -6.52
CA MET A 65 8.50 -1.79 -6.24
C MET A 65 9.27 -0.59 -5.70
N GLU A 66 9.12 0.58 -6.33
CA GLU A 66 9.86 1.78 -5.92
C GLU A 66 9.37 2.32 -4.57
N MET A 67 8.06 2.29 -4.31
CA MET A 67 7.50 2.62 -2.99
C MET A 67 8.08 1.70 -1.92
N ARG A 68 8.07 0.38 -2.16
CA ARG A 68 8.64 -0.61 -1.25
C ARG A 68 10.11 -0.33 -0.97
N ARG A 69 10.91 -0.14 -2.02
CA ARG A 69 12.35 0.13 -1.91
C ARG A 69 12.64 1.34 -1.02
N ARG A 70 11.91 2.45 -1.22
CA ARG A 70 12.11 3.68 -0.42
C ARG A 70 11.66 3.52 1.03
N ILE A 71 10.54 2.84 1.26
CA ILE A 71 10.04 2.58 2.62
C ILE A 71 11.00 1.66 3.38
N GLU A 72 11.48 0.59 2.74
CA GLU A 72 12.45 -0.33 3.34
C GLU A 72 13.81 0.34 3.57
N ALA A 73 14.29 1.18 2.65
CA ALA A 73 15.53 1.93 2.83
C ALA A 73 15.49 2.86 4.05
N LYS A 74 14.38 3.58 4.25
CA LYS A 74 14.24 4.45 5.43
C LYS A 74 14.03 3.65 6.72
N TRP A 75 13.24 2.57 6.68
CA TRP A 75 13.08 1.68 7.84
C TRP A 75 14.41 1.05 8.28
N GLY A 76 15.27 0.67 7.32
CA GLY A 76 16.59 0.11 7.60
C GLY A 76 17.59 1.11 8.16
N LEU A 77 17.44 2.40 7.85
CA LEU A 77 18.27 3.48 8.42
C LEU A 77 17.82 3.86 9.85
N ASP A 78 16.53 3.81 10.13
CA ASP A 78 15.97 4.19 11.45
C ASP A 78 16.09 3.07 12.51
N ASN A 79 16.42 1.83 12.12
CA ASN A 79 16.57 0.67 13.01
C ASN A 79 17.99 0.06 13.00
N GLY A 80 18.96 0.74 12.37
CA GLY A 80 20.36 0.32 12.26
C GLY A 80 21.30 1.05 13.21
#